data_AF-A0A832G3C8-F1
#
_entry.id   AF-A0A832G3C8-F1
#
_cell.length_a   1.000
_cell.length_b   1.000
_cell.length_c   1.000
_cell.angle_alpha   90.00
_cell.angle_beta   90.00
_cell.angle_gamma   90.00
#
_symmetry.space_group_name_H-M   'P 1'
#
loop_
_entity.id
_entity.type
_entity.pdbx_description
1 polymer ?
#
loop_
_entity_poly.entity_id
_entity_poly.type
_entity_poly.pdbx_seq_one_letter_code
_entity_poly.pdbx_strand_id
1 'polypeptide(L)'
;MFKEVKSFEYITISEAREIMEKIAKQRQENAELLFETRRALRHLRNFSKLSAEKAKKLVEELMQLPQVGRKDLAVKIADIMPKVADEVRVIYAKERTLTNEEIEQILEIVNRYRE
;
A
#
# COMPACT_ATOMS: atom_id res chain seq x y z
N MET A 1 18.57 21.83 9.37
CA MET A 1 17.19 21.68 9.90
C MET A 1 16.23 21.76 8.72
N PHE A 2 15.39 20.74 8.50
CA PHE A 2 14.34 20.82 7.49
C PHE A 2 13.35 21.91 7.91
N LYS A 3 13.03 22.84 7.00
CA LYS A 3 12.24 24.04 7.33
C LYS A 3 10.73 23.80 7.28
N GLU A 4 10.26 23.02 6.30
CA GLU A 4 8.85 22.66 6.14
C GLU A 4 8.71 21.50 5.14
N VAL A 5 7.59 20.77 5.21
CA VAL A 5 7.23 19.72 4.24
C VAL A 5 6.40 20.35 3.13
N LYS A 6 6.90 20.33 1.89
CA LYS A 6 6.21 20.89 0.72
C LYS A 6 5.14 19.97 0.16
N SER A 7 5.39 18.66 0.20
CA SER A 7 4.46 17.63 -0.29
C SER A 7 4.64 16.35 0.51
N PHE A 8 3.56 15.61 0.64
CA PHE A 8 3.52 14.32 1.30
C PHE A 8 2.56 13.42 0.52
N GLU A 9 2.97 12.17 0.31
CA GLU A 9 2.19 11.20 -0.44
C GLU A 9 2.31 9.83 0.22
N TYR A 10 1.18 9.16 0.40
CA TYR A 10 1.14 7.77 0.85
C TYR A 10 1.49 6.85 -0.32
N ILE A 11 2.36 5.87 -0.08
CA ILE A 11 2.76 4.85 -1.05
C ILE A 11 2.51 3.46 -0.46
N THR A 12 2.24 2.49 -1.34
CA THR A 12 2.05 1.08 -0.97
C THR A 12 3.37 0.41 -0.58
N ILE A 13 3.28 -0.73 0.12
CA ILE A 13 4.42 -1.61 0.40
C ILE A 13 5.12 -2.04 -0.89
N SER A 14 4.35 -2.29 -1.96
CA SER A 14 4.88 -2.66 -3.27
C SER A 14 5.70 -1.55 -3.93
N GLU A 15 5.23 -0.31 -3.88
CA GLU A 15 6.00 0.86 -4.34
C GLU A 15 7.25 1.08 -3.49
N ALA A 16 7.09 1.04 -2.16
CA ALA A 16 8.18 1.20 -1.23
C ALA A 16 9.27 0.14 -1.43
N ARG A 17 8.90 -1.12 -1.74
CA ARG A 17 9.84 -2.20 -2.06
C ARG A 17 10.73 -1.82 -3.23
N GLU A 18 10.14 -1.46 -4.38
CA GLU A 18 10.92 -1.16 -5.58
C GLU A 18 11.80 0.08 -5.42
N ILE A 19 11.31 1.11 -4.73
CA ILE A 19 12.10 2.31 -4.40
C ILE A 19 13.28 1.92 -3.49
N MET A 20 13.02 1.16 -2.42
CA MET A 20 14.05 0.80 -1.45
C MET A 20 15.08 -0.16 -2.05
N GLU A 21 14.69 -1.07 -2.94
CA GLU A 21 15.61 -1.96 -3.65
C GLU A 21 16.57 -1.20 -4.57
N LYS A 22 16.07 -0.20 -5.30
CA LYS A 22 16.91 0.68 -6.12
C LYS A 22 17.93 1.43 -5.27
N ILE A 23 17.48 2.05 -4.17
CA ILE A 23 18.35 2.78 -3.22
C ILE A 23 19.38 1.85 -2.60
N ALA A 24 18.97 0.65 -2.20
CA ALA A 24 19.84 -0.32 -1.55
C ALA A 24 20.94 -0.82 -2.50
N LYS A 25 20.61 -1.11 -3.76
CA LYS A 25 21.58 -1.50 -4.77
C LYS A 25 22.67 -0.44 -4.95
N GLN A 26 22.28 0.83 -5.09
CA GLN A 26 23.23 1.96 -5.21
C GLN A 26 24.13 2.12 -3.97
N ARG A 27 23.58 1.91 -2.77
CA ARG A 27 24.37 2.00 -1.54
C ARG A 27 25.36 0.86 -1.41
N GLN A 28 24.97 -0.36 -1.80
CA GLN A 28 25.81 -1.55 -1.76
C GLN A 28 27.06 -1.45 -2.65
N GLU A 29 27.03 -0.63 -3.70
CA GLU A 29 28.21 -0.34 -4.53
C GLU A 29 29.31 0.39 -3.75
N ASN A 30 28.97 1.09 -2.67
CA ASN A 30 29.89 1.94 -1.91
C ASN A 30 30.15 1.44 -0.48
N ALA A 31 29.16 0.82 0.17
CA ALA A 31 29.26 0.35 1.55
C ALA A 31 28.20 -0.73 1.89
N GLU A 32 28.42 -1.45 2.99
CA GLU A 32 27.40 -2.36 3.52
C GLU A 32 26.11 -1.63 3.94
N LEU A 33 24.97 -2.30 3.77
CA LEU A 33 23.68 -1.77 4.21
C LEU A 33 23.55 -1.82 5.73
N LEU A 34 23.11 -0.69 6.29
CA LEU A 34 22.67 -0.58 7.67
C LEU A 34 21.65 -1.66 8.04
N PHE A 35 21.67 -2.09 9.30
CA PHE A 35 20.79 -3.14 9.82
C PHE A 35 19.30 -2.82 9.60
N GLU A 36 18.92 -1.56 9.83
CA GLU A 36 17.56 -1.05 9.65
C GLU A 36 17.12 -1.15 8.18
N THR A 37 18.02 -0.82 7.25
CA THR A 37 17.74 -0.91 5.81
C THR A 37 17.53 -2.38 5.40
N ARG A 38 18.38 -3.29 5.86
CA ARG A 38 18.22 -4.74 5.62
C ARG A 38 16.91 -5.27 6.19
N ARG A 39 16.56 -4.84 7.41
CA ARG A 39 15.31 -5.25 8.08
C ARG A 39 14.07 -4.72 7.37
N ALA A 40 14.09 -3.45 6.94
CA ALA A 40 13.00 -2.84 6.18
C ALA A 40 12.81 -3.53 4.83
N LEU A 41 13.88 -3.76 4.06
CA LEU A 41 13.81 -4.51 2.80
C LEU A 41 13.22 -5.91 2.97
N ARG A 42 13.62 -6.62 4.03
CA ARG A 42 13.05 -7.95 4.34
C ARG A 42 11.54 -7.86 4.56
N HIS A 43 11.08 -6.87 5.30
CA HIS A 43 9.64 -6.65 5.48
C HIS A 43 8.95 -6.35 4.14
N LEU A 44 9.48 -5.39 3.38
CA LEU A 44 8.89 -5.01 2.09
C LEU A 44 8.80 -6.18 1.11
N ARG A 45 9.83 -7.02 1.03
CA ARG A 45 9.84 -8.24 0.19
C ARG A 45 8.82 -9.28 0.63
N ASN A 46 8.64 -9.46 1.93
CA ASN A 46 7.73 -10.46 2.47
C ASN A 46 6.26 -10.05 2.36
N PHE A 47 5.97 -8.75 2.37
CA PHE A 47 4.59 -8.24 2.46
C PHE A 47 4.11 -7.55 1.17
N SER A 48 4.98 -7.28 0.20
CA SER A 48 4.56 -6.82 -1.13
C SER A 48 3.77 -7.91 -1.85
N LYS A 49 2.49 -7.67 -2.10
CA LYS A 49 1.59 -8.64 -2.76
C LYS A 49 1.51 -8.46 -4.27
N LEU A 50 1.86 -7.27 -4.76
CA LEU A 50 1.75 -6.87 -6.16
C LEU A 50 3.08 -6.25 -6.65
N SER A 51 3.23 -6.09 -7.96
CA SER A 51 4.22 -5.14 -8.51
C SER A 51 3.83 -3.70 -8.14
N ALA A 52 4.78 -2.77 -8.12
CA ALA A 52 4.47 -1.36 -7.84
C ALA A 52 3.47 -0.79 -8.85
N GLU A 53 3.56 -1.20 -10.12
CA GLU A 53 2.62 -0.77 -11.16
C GLU A 53 1.19 -1.25 -10.89
N LYS A 54 1.00 -2.55 -10.60
CA LYS A 54 -0.31 -3.10 -10.27
C LYS A 54 -0.87 -2.46 -8.99
N ALA A 55 -0.03 -2.26 -7.98
CA ALA A 55 -0.44 -1.62 -6.73
C ALA A 55 -0.91 -0.17 -6.92
N LYS A 56 -0.20 0.62 -7.74
CA LYS A 56 -0.60 1.99 -8.10
C LYS A 56 -1.96 2.01 -8.79
N LYS A 57 -2.15 1.16 -9.80
CA LYS A 57 -3.43 1.06 -10.53
C LYS A 57 -4.59 0.67 -9.60
N LEU A 58 -4.36 -0.29 -8.69
CA LEU A 58 -5.34 -0.66 -7.68
C LEU A 58 -5.70 0.53 -6.77
N VAL A 59 -4.71 1.29 -6.30
CA VAL A 59 -4.95 2.49 -5.47
C VAL A 59 -5.76 3.53 -6.24
N GLU A 60 -5.42 3.78 -7.50
CA GLU A 60 -6.13 4.74 -8.36
C GLU A 60 -7.60 4.35 -8.58
N GLU A 61 -7.87 3.06 -8.83
CA GLU A 61 -9.23 2.53 -8.98
C GLU A 61 -10.02 2.61 -7.66
N LEU A 62 -9.40 2.21 -6.54
CA LEU A 62 -10.03 2.29 -5.22
C LEU A 62 -10.38 3.74 -4.86
N MET A 63 -9.51 4.70 -5.18
CA MET A 63 -9.77 6.12 -4.92
C MET A 63 -10.99 6.69 -5.67
N GLN A 64 -11.44 6.03 -6.76
CA GLN A 64 -12.68 6.43 -7.45
C GLN A 64 -13.94 6.06 -6.67
N LEU A 65 -13.84 5.13 -5.72
CA LEU A 65 -14.97 4.76 -4.87
C LEU A 65 -15.21 5.86 -3.80
N PRO A 66 -16.43 6.43 -3.70
CA PRO A 66 -16.74 7.46 -2.71
C PRO A 66 -16.51 7.01 -1.26
N GLN A 67 -16.65 5.71 -0.98
CA GLN A 67 -16.40 5.10 0.32
C GLN A 67 -14.92 4.93 0.67
N VAL A 68 -14.02 5.05 -0.30
CA VAL A 68 -12.57 5.02 -0.08
C VAL A 68 -12.04 6.45 -0.13
N GLY A 69 -12.00 7.08 -1.32
CA GLY A 69 -11.68 8.49 -1.62
C GLY A 69 -10.33 9.06 -1.16
N ARG A 70 -9.87 8.66 0.03
CA ARG A 70 -8.64 9.01 0.71
C ARG A 70 -7.50 8.08 0.31
N LYS A 71 -6.37 8.68 -0.05
CA LYS A 71 -5.19 7.92 -0.54
C LYS A 71 -4.60 6.98 0.49
N ASP A 72 -4.54 7.37 1.76
CA ASP A 72 -4.05 6.50 2.85
C ASP A 72 -4.90 5.24 3.03
N LEU A 73 -6.22 5.39 2.91
CA LEU A 73 -7.16 4.28 3.03
C LEU A 73 -7.06 3.34 1.82
N ALA A 74 -7.00 3.89 0.60
CA ALA A 74 -6.77 3.12 -0.62
C ALA A 74 -5.45 2.33 -0.57
N VAL A 75 -4.36 2.98 -0.13
CA VAL A 75 -3.07 2.32 0.10
C VAL A 75 -3.19 1.20 1.14
N LYS A 76 -3.89 1.43 2.25
CA LYS A 76 -4.10 0.40 3.28
C LYS A 76 -4.86 -0.81 2.72
N ILE A 77 -5.90 -0.59 1.94
CA ILE A 77 -6.66 -1.67 1.30
C ILE A 77 -5.78 -2.43 0.31
N ALA A 78 -4.98 -1.73 -0.51
CA ALA A 78 -4.06 -2.35 -1.46
C ALA A 78 -2.94 -3.18 -0.78
N ASP A 79 -2.44 -2.73 0.38
CA ASP A 79 -1.46 -3.48 1.16
C ASP A 79 -2.07 -4.72 1.84
N ILE A 80 -3.29 -4.59 2.37
CA ILE A 80 -3.97 -5.68 3.08
C ILE A 80 -4.59 -6.70 2.12
N MET A 81 -5.05 -6.29 0.93
CA MET A 81 -5.76 -7.14 -0.04
C MET A 81 -6.85 -7.98 0.64
N PRO A 82 -7.91 -7.36 1.19
CA PRO A 82 -8.94 -8.06 1.96
C PRO A 82 -9.74 -9.03 1.09
N LYS A 83 -9.92 -10.27 1.55
CA LYS A 83 -10.61 -11.38 0.85
C LYS A 83 -12.07 -11.52 1.23
N VAL A 84 -12.41 -11.10 2.46
CA VAL A 84 -13.75 -11.26 3.02
C VAL A 84 -14.23 -9.95 3.63
N ALA A 85 -15.55 -9.81 3.77
CA ALA A 85 -16.17 -8.60 4.28
C ALA A 85 -15.63 -8.18 5.67
N ASP A 86 -15.34 -9.15 6.54
CA ASP A 86 -14.83 -8.87 7.89
C ASP A 86 -13.44 -8.24 7.87
N GLU A 87 -12.58 -8.58 6.90
CA GLU A 87 -11.28 -7.93 6.75
C GLU A 87 -11.44 -6.47 6.30
N VAL A 88 -12.42 -6.17 5.45
CA VAL A 88 -12.77 -4.78 5.09
C VAL A 88 -13.28 -4.02 6.31
N ARG A 89 -14.18 -4.63 7.10
CA ARG A 89 -14.68 -4.03 8.35
C ARG A 89 -13.57 -3.74 9.35
N VAL A 90 -12.56 -4.61 9.44
CA VAL A 90 -11.38 -4.39 10.30
C VAL A 90 -10.57 -3.18 9.83
N ILE A 91 -10.37 -3.00 8.52
CA ILE A 91 -9.69 -1.81 7.98
C ILE A 91 -10.48 -0.54 8.34
N TYR A 92 -11.82 -0.61 8.29
CA TYR A 92 -12.73 0.49 8.59
C TYR A 92 -13.08 0.64 10.08
N ALA A 93 -12.46 -0.10 11.00
CA ALA A 93 -12.86 -0.12 12.41
C ALA A 93 -12.78 1.26 13.13
N LYS A 94 -12.01 2.20 12.60
CA LYS A 94 -11.91 3.60 13.07
C LYS A 94 -12.37 4.63 12.04
N GLU A 95 -12.97 4.16 10.96
CA GLU A 95 -13.55 4.98 9.90
C GLU A 95 -15.09 4.90 10.00
N ARG A 96 -15.82 5.46 9.03
CA ARG A 96 -17.27 5.28 8.99
C ARG A 96 -17.65 3.82 8.74
N THR A 97 -18.81 3.41 9.24
CA THR A 97 -19.39 2.11 8.88
C THR A 97 -19.75 2.10 7.39
N LEU A 98 -19.48 0.96 6.75
CA LEU A 98 -19.85 0.70 5.36
C LEU A 98 -21.12 -0.15 5.26
N THR A 99 -21.89 0.04 4.19
CA THR A 99 -22.96 -0.91 3.83
C THR A 99 -22.37 -2.18 3.21
N ASN A 100 -23.20 -3.21 3.06
CA ASN A 100 -22.75 -4.45 2.42
C ASN A 100 -22.39 -4.23 0.95
N GLU A 101 -23.14 -3.38 0.24
CA GLU A 101 -22.90 -3.02 -1.16
C GLU A 101 -21.57 -2.27 -1.30
N GLU A 102 -21.27 -1.33 -0.39
CA GLU A 102 -20.00 -0.60 -0.39
C GLU A 102 -18.79 -1.52 -0.17
N ILE A 103 -18.93 -2.52 0.71
CA ILE A 103 -17.91 -3.53 0.98
C ILE A 103 -17.71 -4.43 -0.25
N GLU A 104 -18.79 -4.86 -0.89
CA GLU A 104 -18.76 -5.71 -2.07
C GLU A 104 -18.03 -5.03 -3.23
N GLN A 105 -18.31 -3.74 -3.47
CA GLN A 105 -17.59 -2.94 -4.47
C GLN A 105 -16.08 -2.90 -4.20
N ILE A 106 -15.66 -2.71 -2.95
CA ILE A 106 -14.22 -2.72 -2.59
C ILE A 106 -13.61 -4.10 -2.90
N LEU A 107 -14.27 -5.18 -2.48
CA LEU A 107 -13.80 -6.54 -2.71
C LEU A 107 -13.72 -6.88 -4.21
N GLU A 108 -14.69 -6.45 -5.01
CA GLU A 108 -14.71 -6.64 -6.46
C GLU A 108 -13.48 -6.03 -7.12
N ILE A 109 -13.15 -4.77 -6.79
CA ILE A 109 -11.94 -4.11 -7.31
C ILE A 109 -10.69 -4.88 -6.87
N VAL A 110 -10.56 -5.18 -5.57
CA VAL A 110 -9.38 -5.88 -5.03
C VAL A 110 -9.19 -7.26 -5.69
N ASN A 111 -10.27 -7.98 -5.96
CA ASN A 111 -10.23 -9.31 -6.54
C ASN A 111 -9.71 -9.33 -7.99
N ARG A 112 -9.91 -8.26 -8.77
CA ARG A 112 -9.33 -8.15 -10.13
C ARG A 112 -7.80 -8.13 -10.15
N TYR A 113 -7.18 -7.81 -9.01
CA TYR A 113 -5.73 -7.73 -8.86
C TYR A 113 -5.10 -8.96 -8.21
N ARG A 114 -5.91 -9.97 -7.85
CA ARG A 114 -5.41 -11.25 -7.36
C ARG A 114 -4.99 -12.10 -8.55
N GLU A 115 -3.76 -12.59 -8.52
CA GLU A 115 -3.31 -13.66 -9.42
C GLU A 115 -3.88 -15.01 -8.96
#